data_AF-A0A7X7W1V2-F1
#
_entry.id   AF-A0A7X7W1V2-F1
#
_cell.length_a   1.000
_cell.length_b   1.000
_cell.length_c   1.000
_cell.angle_alpha   90.00
_cell.angle_beta   90.00
_cell.angle_gamma   90.00
#
_symmetry.space_group_name_H-M   'P 1'
#
loop_
_entity.id
_entity.type
_entity.pdbx_description
1 polymer ?
#
loop_
_entity_poly.entity_id
_entity_poly.type
_entity_poly.pdbx_seq_one_letter_code
_entity_poly.pdbx_strand_id
1 'polypeptide(L)' 'GYKKEIMINVQTMAHYDFLFARAKLANAMKAVCPEINEERRISIRGGRHPLIGGSAVPLEISIGEDYRP' A
#
# COMPACT_ATOMS: atom_id res chain seq x y z
N GLY A 1 -20.82 22.21 -25.19
CA GLY A 1 -21.15 20.77 -25.21
C GLY A 1 -20.43 20.09 -24.07
N TYR A 2 -21.12 19.24 -23.30
CA TYR A 2 -20.69 18.72 -22.00
C TYR A 2 -19.61 17.62 -22.02
N LYS A 3 -19.01 17.33 -23.19
CA LYS A 3 -18.06 16.22 -23.38
C LYS A 3 -16.85 16.29 -22.43
N LYS A 4 -16.32 17.49 -22.19
CA LYS A 4 -15.16 17.69 -21.31
C LYS A 4 -15.49 17.39 -19.85
N GLU A 5 -16.63 17.87 -19.36
CA GLU A 5 -17.07 17.66 -17.97
C GLU A 5 -17.39 16.19 -17.70
N ILE A 6 -18.05 15.51 -18.65
CA ILE A 6 -18.32 14.08 -18.55
C ILE A 6 -17.01 13.29 -18.50
N MET A 7 -16.01 13.65 -19.32
CA MET A 7 -14.71 12.97 -19.30
C MET A 7 -13.98 13.14 -17.96
N ILE A 8 -14.02 14.35 -17.38
CA ILE A 8 -13.44 14.61 -16.06
C ILE A 8 -14.14 13.74 -15.00
N ASN A 9 -15.47 13.70 -15.00
CA ASN A 9 -16.23 12.88 -14.05
C ASN A 9 -15.86 11.39 -14.16
N VAL A 10 -15.71 10.87 -15.39
CA VAL A 10 -15.29 9.47 -15.61
C VAL A 10 -13.88 9.22 -15.06
N GLN A 11 -12.93 10.11 -15.31
CA GLN A 11 -11.57 10.00 -14.79
C GLN A 11 -11.54 10.04 -13.25
N THR A 12 -12.32 10.94 -12.65
CA THR A 12 -12.45 11.06 -11.20
C THR A 12 -13.07 9.81 -10.59
N MET A 13 -14.14 9.26 -11.19
CA MET A 13 -14.74 8.00 -10.74
C MET A 13 -13.75 6.83 -10.81
N ALA A 14 -12.96 6.73 -11.88
CA ALA A 14 -11.92 5.70 -12.00
C ALA A 14 -10.84 5.82 -10.91
N HIS A 15 -10.45 7.04 -10.53
CA HIS A 15 -9.53 7.27 -9.41
C HIS A 15 -10.13 6.81 -8.08
N TYR A 16 -11.41 7.12 -7.85
CA TYR A 16 -12.11 6.68 -6.65
C TYR A 16 -12.24 5.16 -6.57
N ASP A 17 -12.55 4.48 -7.68
CA ASP A 17 -12.64 3.03 -7.71
C ASP A 17 -11.32 2.38 -7.27
N PHE A 18 -10.19 2.85 -7.81
CA PHE A 18 -8.87 2.37 -7.41
C PHE A 18 -8.54 2.69 -5.94
N LEU A 19 -8.88 3.90 -5.47
CA LEU A 19 -8.69 4.30 -4.07
C LEU A 19 -9.45 3.38 -3.12
N PHE A 20 -10.74 3.15 -3.39
CA PHE A 20 -11.57 2.29 -2.55
C PHE A 20 -11.16 0.82 -2.63
N ALA A 21 -10.70 0.33 -3.79
CA ALA A 21 -10.15 -1.01 -3.93
C ALA A 21 -8.95 -1.21 -3.00
N ARG A 22 -8.00 -0.26 -2.97
CA ARG A 22 -6.85 -0.28 -2.04
C ARG A 22 -7.28 -0.21 -0.58
N ALA A 23 -8.24 0.65 -0.24
CA ALA A 23 -8.74 0.79 1.12
C ALA A 23 -9.41 -0.51 1.62
N LYS A 24 -10.26 -1.13 0.81
CA LYS A 24 -10.89 -2.42 1.12
C LYS A 24 -9.85 -3.53 1.31
N LEU A 25 -8.84 -3.59 0.43
CA LEU A 25 -7.74 -4.55 0.55
C LEU A 25 -6.95 -4.36 1.84
N ALA A 26 -6.56 -3.12 2.16
CA ALA A 26 -5.84 -2.81 3.38
C ALA A 26 -6.62 -3.23 4.63
N ASN A 27 -7.92 -2.93 4.67
CA ASN A 27 -8.80 -3.34 5.77
C ASN A 27 -8.90 -4.88 5.89
N ALA A 28 -9.08 -5.58 4.77
CA ALA A 28 -9.15 -7.04 4.75
C ALA A 28 -7.85 -7.70 5.25
N MET A 29 -6.70 -7.11 4.92
CA MET A 29 -5.38 -7.58 5.34
C MET A 29 -4.97 -7.10 6.75
N LYS A 30 -5.74 -6.23 7.40
CA LYS A 30 -5.32 -5.47 8.60
C LYS A 30 -3.97 -4.77 8.38
N ALA A 31 -3.78 -4.23 7.19
CA ALA A 31 -2.56 -3.54 6.79
C ALA A 31 -2.48 -2.16 7.46
N VAL A 32 -1.27 -1.58 7.41
CA VAL A 32 -0.97 -0.25 7.93
C VAL A 32 -0.51 0.66 6.78
N CYS A 33 -0.64 1.97 6.94
CA CYS A 33 -0.02 2.93 6.03
C CYS A 33 1.49 3.00 6.35
N PRO A 34 2.39 2.61 5.44
CA PRO A 34 3.82 2.68 5.70
C PRO A 34 4.32 4.12 5.61
N GLU A 35 5.32 4.45 6.43
CA GLU A 35 6.09 5.68 6.27
C GLU A 35 7.10 5.51 5.13
N ILE A 36 7.18 6.51 4.26
CA ILE A 36 8.11 6.51 3.12
C ILE A 36 9.30 7.39 3.46
N ASN A 37 10.50 6.86 3.25
CA ASN A 37 11.77 7.58 3.44
C ASN A 37 12.61 7.55 2.16
N GLU A 38 13.58 8.46 2.08
CA GLU A 38 14.54 8.55 0.95
C GLU A 38 15.88 7.85 1.25
N GLU A 39 16.06 7.35 2.47
CA GLU A 39 17.32 6.80 2.99
C GLU A 39 17.56 5.35 2.56
N ARG A 40 16.74 4.81 1.64
CA ARG A 40 16.78 3.40 1.18
C ARG A 40 16.71 2.39 2.33
N ARG A 41 16.07 2.78 3.43
CA ARG A 41 15.86 1.91 4.59
C ARG A 41 14.50 1.25 4.53
N ILE A 42 14.48 -0.05 4.78
CA ILE A 42 13.24 -0.84 4.89
C ILE A 42 13.20 -1.42 6.29
N SER A 43 12.18 -1.06 7.06
CA SER A 43 11.89 -1.66 8.37
C SER A 43 10.46 -2.17 8.36
N ILE A 44 10.32 -3.50 8.45
CA ILE A 44 9.04 -4.20 8.52
C ILE A 44 8.96 -4.85 9.88
N ARG A 45 7.95 -4.45 10.66
CA ARG A 45 7.66 -5.03 11.97
C ARG A 45 6.37 -5.83 11.91
N GLY A 46 6.40 -7.06 12.40
CA GLY A 46 5.28 -8.00 12.34
C GLY A 46 4.77 -8.29 10.94
N GLY A 47 5.65 -8.23 9.93
CA GLY A 47 5.31 -8.42 8.53
C GLY A 47 4.77 -9.82 8.25
N ARG A 48 3.71 -9.91 7.44
CA ARG A 48 3.06 -11.17 7.06
C ARG A 48 2.99 -11.28 5.54
N HIS A 49 3.13 -12.50 5.04
CA HIS A 49 2.99 -12.75 3.60
C HIS A 49 1.54 -12.53 3.16
N PRO A 50 1.25 -11.61 2.20
CA PRO A 50 -0.11 -11.21 1.83
C PRO A 50 -1.05 -12.36 1.45
N LEU A 51 -0.55 -13.37 0.73
CA LEU A 51 -1.36 -14.49 0.23
C LEU A 51 -1.57 -15.62 1.25
N ILE A 52 -0.75 -15.71 2.29
CA ILE A 52 -0.88 -16.74 3.35
C ILE A 52 -1.91 -16.27 4.39
N GLY A 53 -2.14 -14.96 4.49
CA GLY A 53 -3.17 -14.37 5.31
C GLY A 53 -2.87 -14.45 6.81
N GLY A 54 -3.91 -14.55 7.63
CA GLY A 54 -3.81 -14.47 9.09
C GLY A 54 -2.97 -15.58 9.75
N SER A 55 -2.75 -16.70 9.05
CA SER A 55 -1.94 -17.83 9.53
C SER A 55 -0.43 -17.65 9.33
N ALA A 56 -0.02 -16.65 8.54
CA ALA A 56 1.39 -16.37 8.30
C ALA A 56 2.08 -16.00 9.61
N VAL A 57 3.23 -16.62 9.86
CA VAL A 57 4.10 -16.28 10.99
C VAL A 57 4.64 -14.86 10.77
N PRO A 58 4.45 -13.93 11.71
CA PRO A 58 4.95 -12.57 11.59
C PRO A 58 6.47 -12.55 11.68
N LEU A 59 7.11 -11.74 10.83
CA LEU A 59 8.57 -11.58 10.78
C LEU A 59 8.98 -10.11 10.93
N GLU A 60 10.15 -9.92 11.54
CA GLU A 60 10.84 -8.64 11.65
C GLU A 60 11.95 -8.59 10.59
N ILE A 61 11.95 -7.57 9.74
CA ILE A 61 12.94 -7.40 8.66
C ILE A 61 13.45 -5.96 8.69
N SER A 62 14.76 -5.79 8.78
CA SER A 62 15.42 -4.49 8.69
C SER A 62 16.54 -4.55 7.65
N ILE A 63 16.52 -3.61 6.70
CA ILE A 63 17.49 -3.51 5.60
C ILE A 63 17.95 -2.05 5.50
N GLY A 64 19.25 -1.83 5.34
CA GLY A 64 19.84 -0.50 5.12
C GLY A 64 20.37 0.19 6.38
N GLU A 65 20.18 -0.38 7.57
CA GLU A 65 20.76 0.13 8.83
C GLU A 65 22.27 -0.16 8.94
N ASP A 66 22.74 -1.31 8.44
CA ASP A 66 24.13 -1.78 8.58
C ASP A 66 24.95 -1.71 7.28
N TYR A 67 24.51 -0.97 6.26
CA TYR A 67 25.31 -0.79 5.03
C TYR A 67 26.48 0.15 5.30
N ARG A 68 27.59 -0.42 5.77
CA ARG A 68 28.91 0.20 5.70
C ARG A 68 29.52 -0.17 4.33
N PRO A 69 29.86 0.80 3.46
CA PRO A 69 30.52 0.51 2.19
C PRO A 69 31.90 -0.11 2.39
#